data_AF-A0A7S1JS89-F1
#
_entry.id   AF-A0A7S1JS89-F1
#
_cell.length_a   1.000
_cell.length_b   1.000
_cell.length_c   1.000
_cell.angle_alpha   90.00
_cell.angle_beta   90.00
_cell.angle_gamma   90.00
#
_symmetry.space_group_name_H-M   'P 1'
#
loop_
_entity.id
_entity.type
_entity.pdbx_description
1 polymer ?
#
loop_
_entity_poly.entity_id
_entity_poly.type
_entity_poly.pdbx_seq_one_letter_code
_entity_poly.pdbx_strand_id
1 'polypeptide(L)'
;TEAHMTARECFVLIGAGFLCLHKHGHSGSLNFDRPFDNHTPSGKAKLQCFIHYLDTMARAIKEGNTAETERMVIFRALHSPAAGLQEWARSTTPLMDVHLMNGKDASIFDSKGIRGDLANAHIGGGTLGNGAVQEEILFSIEPECLVARHL
;
A
#
# COMPACT_ATOMS: atom_id res chain seq x y z
N THR A 1 4.41 -9.75 -13.80
CA THR A 1 4.90 -8.44 -14.31
C THR A 1 5.56 -7.69 -13.18
N GLU A 2 6.60 -6.93 -13.45
CA GLU A 2 7.35 -6.17 -12.44
C GLU A 2 7.52 -4.72 -12.91
N ALA A 3 7.32 -3.77 -11.99
CA ALA A 3 7.54 -2.36 -12.20
C ALA A 3 8.47 -1.82 -11.11
N HIS A 4 9.36 -0.93 -11.51
CA HIS A 4 10.35 -0.28 -10.67
C HIS A 4 10.12 1.22 -10.73
N MET A 5 9.97 1.85 -9.57
CA MET A 5 9.74 3.29 -9.49
C MET A 5 10.58 3.86 -8.36
N THR A 6 11.00 5.12 -8.46
CA THR A 6 11.52 5.85 -7.31
C THR A 6 10.38 6.33 -6.42
N ALA A 7 10.65 6.57 -5.15
CA ALA A 7 9.70 7.20 -4.23
C ALA A 7 9.20 8.55 -4.77
N ARG A 8 10.07 9.32 -5.45
CA ARG A 8 9.69 10.56 -6.16
C ARG A 8 8.66 10.31 -7.25
N GLU A 9 8.80 9.26 -8.06
CA GLU A 9 7.83 8.92 -9.10
C GLU A 9 6.48 8.50 -8.49
N CYS A 10 6.50 7.69 -7.43
CA CYS A 10 5.29 7.36 -6.67
C CYS A 10 4.62 8.62 -6.12
N PHE A 11 5.39 9.54 -5.52
CA PHE A 11 4.90 10.82 -5.01
C PHE A 11 4.21 11.65 -6.10
N VAL A 12 4.77 11.72 -7.32
CA VAL A 12 4.14 12.45 -8.42
C VAL A 12 2.78 11.84 -8.79
N LEU A 13 2.68 10.51 -8.88
CA LEU A 13 1.41 9.84 -9.17
C LEU A 13 0.38 10.04 -8.06
N ILE A 14 0.78 9.96 -6.81
CA ILE A 14 -0.11 10.17 -5.67
C ILE A 14 -0.53 11.63 -5.59
N GLY A 15 0.39 12.58 -5.79
CA GLY A 15 0.10 14.02 -5.80
C GLY A 15 -0.88 14.40 -6.91
N ALA A 16 -0.72 13.83 -8.11
CA ALA A 16 -1.69 13.99 -9.19
C ALA A 16 -3.07 13.41 -8.81
N GLY A 17 -3.10 12.28 -8.10
CA GLY A 17 -4.35 11.68 -7.60
C GLY A 17 -5.02 12.51 -6.50
N PHE A 18 -4.23 13.08 -5.59
CA PHE A 18 -4.71 14.02 -4.58
C PHE A 18 -5.37 15.24 -5.23
N LEU A 19 -4.81 15.75 -6.33
CA LEU A 19 -5.39 16.86 -7.08
C LEU A 19 -6.48 16.43 -8.09
N CYS A 20 -6.86 15.15 -8.10
CA CYS A 20 -7.85 14.57 -9.01
C CYS A 20 -7.53 14.78 -10.51
N LEU A 21 -6.24 14.70 -10.88
CA LEU A 21 -5.76 14.97 -12.24
C LEU A 21 -5.69 13.72 -13.14
N HIS A 22 -5.84 12.52 -12.59
CA HIS A 22 -5.85 11.30 -13.41
C HIS A 22 -7.15 11.23 -14.22
N LYS A 23 -7.05 10.77 -15.48
CA LYS A 23 -8.24 10.58 -16.33
C LYS A 23 -9.15 9.51 -15.74
N HIS A 24 -10.43 9.83 -15.56
CA HIS A 24 -11.45 8.84 -15.21
C HIS A 24 -11.63 7.86 -16.38
N GLY A 25 -11.45 6.55 -16.14
CA GLY A 25 -11.65 5.55 -17.19
C GLY A 25 -10.92 4.21 -16.99
N HIS A 26 -9.87 4.16 -16.18
CA HIS A 26 -9.23 2.89 -15.80
C HIS A 26 -9.84 2.36 -14.49
N SER A 27 -10.05 1.04 -14.42
CA SER A 27 -10.34 0.35 -13.16
C SER A 27 -9.24 0.69 -12.15
N GLY A 28 -9.61 1.12 -10.95
CA GLY A 28 -8.63 1.38 -9.88
C GLY A 28 -8.17 2.84 -9.72
N SER A 29 -8.96 3.84 -10.14
CA SER A 29 -8.69 5.29 -9.95
C SER A 29 -7.88 5.64 -8.70
N LEU A 30 -6.80 6.41 -8.90
CA LEU A 30 -5.96 7.02 -7.86
C LEU A 30 -6.48 8.39 -7.43
N ASN A 31 -7.59 8.88 -8.00
CA ASN A 31 -8.14 10.19 -7.62
C ASN A 31 -8.76 10.15 -6.21
N PHE A 32 -8.61 11.27 -5.49
CA PHE A 32 -9.01 11.43 -4.09
C PHE A 32 -10.39 12.10 -3.95
N ASP A 33 -11.22 12.04 -4.99
CA ASP A 33 -12.57 12.57 -5.02
C ASP A 33 -13.43 12.07 -3.83
N ARG A 34 -13.43 10.75 -3.60
CA ARG A 34 -14.18 10.14 -2.49
C ARG A 34 -13.62 10.45 -1.09
N PRO A 35 -12.30 10.42 -0.85
CA PRO A 35 -11.73 10.84 0.43
C PRO A 35 -12.11 12.26 0.87
N PHE A 36 -12.22 13.22 -0.05
CA PHE A 36 -12.55 14.61 0.29
C PHE A 36 -13.97 14.77 0.84
N ASP A 37 -14.91 13.96 0.36
CA ASP A 37 -16.30 13.94 0.85
C ASP A 37 -16.50 13.02 2.06
N ASN A 38 -15.44 12.33 2.54
CA ASN A 38 -15.55 11.40 3.65
C ASN A 38 -15.39 12.10 5.01
N HIS A 39 -16.51 12.38 5.67
CA HIS A 39 -16.55 13.06 6.97
C HIS A 39 -16.42 12.13 8.19
N THR A 40 -16.27 10.82 7.99
CA THR A 40 -16.08 9.88 9.09
C THR A 40 -14.74 10.11 9.81
N PRO A 41 -14.60 9.72 11.09
CA PRO A 41 -13.32 9.80 11.80
C PRO A 41 -12.17 9.10 11.05
N SER A 42 -12.44 7.92 10.48
CA SER A 42 -11.45 7.19 9.68
C SER A 42 -11.13 7.92 8.37
N GLY A 43 -12.11 8.48 7.68
CA GLY A 43 -11.88 9.32 6.49
C GLY A 43 -10.93 10.48 6.76
N LYS A 44 -11.16 11.21 7.86
CA LYS A 44 -10.29 12.31 8.30
C LYS A 44 -8.89 11.85 8.65
N ALA A 45 -8.76 10.74 9.38
CA ALA A 45 -7.46 10.17 9.74
C ALA A 45 -6.65 9.76 8.49
N LYS A 46 -7.30 9.11 7.51
CA LYS A 46 -6.65 8.77 6.23
C LYS A 46 -6.17 10.01 5.49
N LEU A 47 -7.01 11.06 5.43
CA LEU A 47 -6.62 12.33 4.81
C LEU A 47 -5.40 12.95 5.51
N GLN A 48 -5.32 12.89 6.83
CA GLN A 48 -4.14 13.34 7.58
C GLN A 48 -2.89 12.55 7.20
N CYS A 49 -2.98 11.22 7.07
CA CYS A 49 -1.85 10.40 6.63
C CYS A 49 -1.37 10.78 5.22
N PHE A 50 -2.30 10.98 4.28
CA PHE A 50 -1.95 11.36 2.92
C PHE A 50 -1.31 12.74 2.82
N ILE A 51 -1.87 13.73 3.55
CA ILE A 51 -1.28 15.08 3.63
C ILE A 51 0.12 15.00 4.24
N HIS A 52 0.29 14.20 5.29
CA HIS A 52 1.60 14.01 5.93
C HIS A 52 2.64 13.41 4.98
N TYR A 53 2.27 12.39 4.20
CA TYR A 53 3.15 11.82 3.17
C TYR A 53 3.53 12.86 2.11
N LEU A 54 2.55 13.59 1.57
CA LEU A 54 2.79 14.60 0.52
C LEU A 54 3.72 15.71 1.02
N ASP A 55 3.49 16.21 2.23
CA ASP A 55 4.34 17.22 2.87
C ASP A 55 5.76 16.69 3.14
N THR A 56 5.88 15.47 3.65
CA THR A 56 7.18 14.83 3.90
C THR A 56 8.00 14.69 2.62
N MET A 57 7.39 14.19 1.55
CA MET A 57 8.05 14.04 0.25
C MET A 57 8.38 15.40 -0.38
N ALA A 58 7.50 16.40 -0.28
CA ALA A 58 7.77 17.74 -0.78
C ALA A 58 8.97 18.39 -0.07
N ARG A 59 9.10 18.22 1.25
CA ARG A 59 10.26 18.68 2.02
C ARG A 59 11.53 17.93 1.61
N ALA A 60 11.49 16.61 1.52
CA ALA A 60 12.63 15.81 1.08
C ALA A 60 13.15 16.25 -0.30
N ILE A 61 12.25 16.55 -1.23
CA ILE A 61 12.61 17.11 -2.55
C ILE A 61 13.28 18.48 -2.41
N LYS A 62 12.67 19.40 -1.63
CA LYS A 62 13.19 20.75 -1.42
C LYS A 62 14.58 20.76 -0.76
N GLU A 63 14.82 19.82 0.14
CA GLU A 63 16.07 19.67 0.88
C GLU A 63 17.14 18.90 0.09
N GLY A 64 16.79 18.32 -1.06
CA GLY A 64 17.71 17.50 -1.84
C GLY A 64 18.03 16.15 -1.17
N ASN A 65 17.13 15.63 -0.34
CA ASN A 65 17.29 14.32 0.30
C ASN A 65 17.10 13.19 -0.72
N THR A 66 18.18 12.81 -1.40
CA THR A 66 18.19 11.75 -2.40
C THR A 66 17.99 10.36 -1.81
N ALA A 67 18.33 10.15 -0.53
CA ALA A 67 18.13 8.86 0.13
C ALA A 67 16.63 8.52 0.25
N GLU A 68 15.79 9.52 0.53
CA GLU A 68 14.33 9.31 0.54
C GLU A 68 13.76 9.36 -0.89
N THR A 69 14.12 10.36 -1.68
CA THR A 69 13.45 10.61 -2.97
C THR A 69 13.81 9.60 -4.07
N GLU A 70 15.01 9.04 -4.04
CA GLU A 70 15.49 8.07 -5.03
C GLU A 70 15.45 6.62 -4.50
N ARG A 71 14.82 6.40 -3.34
CA ARG A 71 14.50 5.07 -2.81
C ARG A 71 13.68 4.30 -3.85
N MET A 72 14.08 3.06 -4.15
CA MET A 72 13.34 2.20 -5.06
C MET A 72 12.11 1.57 -4.40
N VAL A 73 10.99 1.66 -5.10
CA VAL A 73 9.72 0.99 -4.82
C VAL A 73 9.47 -0.02 -5.95
N ILE A 74 9.36 -1.29 -5.58
CA ILE A 74 9.23 -2.38 -6.55
C ILE A 74 7.85 -3.01 -6.41
N PHE A 75 7.09 -3.00 -7.50
CA PHE A 75 5.79 -3.64 -7.59
C PHE A 75 5.91 -4.92 -8.41
N ARG A 76 5.55 -6.07 -7.82
CA ARG A 76 5.69 -7.37 -8.49
C ARG A 76 4.38 -8.15 -8.43
N ALA A 77 3.78 -8.37 -9.61
CA ALA A 77 2.70 -9.32 -9.79
C ALA A 77 3.29 -10.71 -10.03
N LEU A 78 3.24 -11.55 -8.99
CA LEU A 78 3.66 -12.94 -9.02
C LEU A 78 2.49 -13.84 -9.42
N HIS A 79 2.71 -14.70 -10.42
CA HIS A 79 1.81 -15.80 -10.72
C HIS A 79 2.48 -17.09 -10.25
N SER A 80 1.94 -17.71 -9.21
CA SER A 80 2.36 -19.06 -8.84
C SER A 80 1.37 -20.04 -9.46
N PRO A 81 1.82 -21.09 -10.16
CA PRO A 81 0.95 -22.22 -10.39
C PRO A 81 0.47 -22.70 -9.02
N ALA A 82 -0.83 -22.88 -8.86
CA ALA A 82 -1.37 -23.41 -7.62
C ALA A 82 -0.80 -24.83 -7.45
N ALA A 83 -0.04 -25.04 -6.38
CA ALA A 83 0.32 -26.40 -6.00
C ALA A 83 -0.98 -27.17 -5.78
N GLY A 84 -1.18 -28.24 -6.55
CA GLY A 84 -2.41 -29.03 -6.50
C GLY A 84 -2.54 -29.71 -5.15
N LEU A 85 -3.77 -30.09 -4.78
CA LEU A 85 -4.05 -30.81 -3.52
C LEU A 85 -3.14 -32.04 -3.33
N GLN A 86 -2.78 -32.71 -4.43
CA GLN A 86 -1.90 -33.88 -4.44
C GLN A 86 -0.43 -33.55 -4.11
N GLU A 87 0.05 -32.37 -4.50
CA GLU A 87 1.41 -31.91 -4.19
C GLU A 87 1.51 -31.53 -2.71
N TRP A 88 0.50 -30.83 -2.18
CA TRP A 88 0.41 -30.55 -0.74
C TRP A 88 0.34 -31.84 0.10
N ALA A 89 -0.47 -32.82 -0.32
CA ALA A 89 -0.63 -34.08 0.40
C ALA A 89 0.65 -34.93 0.44
N ARG A 90 1.56 -34.76 -0.52
CA ARG A 90 2.85 -35.47 -0.60
C ARG A 90 4.02 -34.68 -0.02
N SER A 91 3.80 -33.41 0.37
CA SER A 91 4.86 -32.57 0.92
C SER A 91 5.35 -33.14 2.25
N THR A 92 6.65 -33.43 2.32
CA THR A 92 7.35 -33.84 3.54
C THR A 92 8.23 -32.72 4.11
N THR A 93 8.05 -31.49 3.62
CA THR A 93 8.82 -30.33 4.10
C THR A 93 8.54 -30.12 5.59
N PRO A 94 9.57 -30.02 6.45
CA PRO A 94 9.37 -29.81 7.87
C PRO A 94 8.69 -28.47 8.14
N LEU A 95 7.92 -28.40 9.22
CA LEU A 95 7.35 -27.15 9.69
C LEU A 95 8.48 -26.19 10.12
N MET A 96 8.27 -24.91 9.86
CA MET A 96 9.18 -23.85 10.29
C MET A 96 8.82 -23.37 11.71
N ASP A 97 9.75 -22.65 12.33
CA ASP A 97 9.52 -22.00 13.61
C ASP A 97 8.37 -20.99 13.53
N VAL A 98 7.50 -20.99 14.55
CA VAL A 98 6.36 -20.08 14.66
C VAL A 98 6.47 -19.29 15.96
N HIS A 99 6.53 -17.96 15.83
CA HIS A 99 6.49 -17.04 16.95
C HIS A 99 5.12 -16.38 17.03
N LEU A 100 4.39 -16.65 18.12
CA LEU A 100 3.10 -16.02 18.39
C LEU A 100 3.31 -14.77 19.24
N MET A 101 2.72 -13.65 18.81
CA MET A 101 2.67 -12.41 19.59
C MET A 101 1.21 -12.03 19.84
N ASN A 102 0.92 -11.48 21.02
CA ASN A 102 -0.42 -10.99 21.33
C ASN A 102 -0.64 -9.65 20.62
N GLY A 103 -1.82 -9.45 20.01
CA GLY A 103 -2.15 -8.21 19.29
C GLY A 103 -2.20 -6.95 20.16
N LYS A 104 -2.15 -7.09 21.49
CA LYS A 104 -1.98 -5.97 22.42
C LYS A 104 -0.52 -5.51 22.55
N ASP A 105 0.43 -6.40 22.28
CA ASP A 105 1.86 -6.15 22.47
C ASP A 105 2.54 -5.69 21.18
N ALA A 106 2.06 -6.17 20.03
CA ALA A 106 2.56 -5.79 18.71
C ALA A 106 1.47 -5.94 17.63
N SER A 107 1.61 -5.17 16.57
CA SER A 107 0.80 -5.26 15.36
C SER A 107 1.62 -5.82 14.19
N ILE A 108 0.95 -6.17 13.09
CA ILE A 108 1.62 -6.58 11.85
C ILE A 108 2.54 -5.48 11.29
N PHE A 109 2.28 -4.22 11.62
CA PHE A 109 3.08 -3.07 11.20
C PHE A 109 4.44 -3.00 11.91
N ASP A 110 4.57 -3.66 13.07
CA ASP A 110 5.81 -3.69 13.87
C ASP A 110 6.78 -4.82 13.46
N SER A 111 6.37 -5.68 12.51
CA SER A 111 7.19 -6.79 12.05
C SER A 111 8.43 -6.32 11.31
N LYS A 112 9.58 -6.91 11.65
CA LYS A 112 10.86 -6.73 10.94
C LYS A 112 10.99 -7.63 9.71
N GLY A 113 10.06 -8.57 9.52
CA GLY A 113 10.02 -9.49 8.39
C GLY A 113 9.09 -9.01 7.27
N ILE A 114 8.69 -9.93 6.40
CA ILE A 114 7.65 -9.66 5.40
C ILE A 114 6.33 -9.41 6.13
N ARG A 115 5.71 -8.26 5.85
CA ARG A 115 4.40 -7.88 6.40
C ARG A 115 3.32 -8.38 5.44
N GLY A 116 2.37 -9.14 5.98
CA GLY A 116 1.19 -9.57 5.23
C GLY A 116 0.17 -8.43 5.09
N ASP A 117 -0.48 -8.38 3.94
CA ASP A 117 -1.66 -7.56 3.70
C ASP A 117 -2.87 -8.49 3.61
N LEU A 118 -3.94 -8.18 4.35
CA LEU A 118 -5.22 -8.87 4.29
C LEU A 118 -6.04 -8.30 3.13
N ALA A 119 -5.49 -8.49 1.94
CA ALA A 119 -5.86 -7.75 0.74
C ALA A 119 -7.25 -8.09 0.19
N ASN A 120 -7.91 -7.08 -0.38
CA ASN A 120 -9.02 -7.29 -1.29
C ASN A 120 -8.50 -7.83 -2.65
N ALA A 121 -9.35 -8.55 -3.39
CA ALA A 121 -9.03 -8.97 -4.76
C ALA A 121 -8.69 -7.78 -5.69
N HIS A 122 -9.23 -6.60 -5.40
CA HIS A 122 -8.79 -5.32 -5.97
C HIS A 122 -7.87 -4.61 -4.97
N ILE A 123 -6.57 -4.58 -5.28
CA ILE A 123 -5.51 -4.06 -4.41
C ILE A 123 -5.88 -2.69 -3.78
N GLY A 124 -5.63 -2.56 -2.48
CA GLY A 124 -5.91 -1.36 -1.69
C GLY A 124 -7.40 -1.13 -1.44
N GLY A 125 -8.24 -2.13 -1.70
CA GLY A 125 -9.68 -2.18 -1.40
C GLY A 125 -10.39 -0.83 -1.36
N GLY A 126 -10.90 -0.50 -0.18
CA GLY A 126 -11.65 0.72 0.12
C GLY A 126 -10.80 1.91 0.58
N THR A 127 -9.49 1.92 0.36
CA THR A 127 -8.57 2.95 0.92
C THR A 127 -9.00 4.35 0.52
N LEU A 128 -9.26 4.58 -0.78
CA LEU A 128 -9.80 5.83 -1.30
C LEU A 128 -11.33 5.91 -1.16
N GLY A 129 -11.91 5.30 -0.14
CA GLY A 129 -13.35 5.27 0.11
C GLY A 129 -13.64 5.17 1.61
N ASN A 130 -14.54 4.27 2.01
CA ASN A 130 -14.95 4.08 3.41
C ASN A 130 -14.17 2.97 4.14
N GLY A 131 -13.32 2.22 3.44
CA GLY A 131 -12.53 1.15 4.06
C GLY A 131 -11.58 1.72 5.11
N ALA A 132 -11.43 0.99 6.22
CA ALA A 132 -10.66 1.39 7.38
C ALA A 132 -10.25 0.16 8.22
N VAL A 133 -9.97 -0.97 7.56
CA VAL A 133 -9.42 -2.17 8.20
C VAL A 133 -7.94 -2.31 7.85
N GLN A 134 -7.34 -3.48 8.05
CA GLN A 134 -5.89 -3.64 8.00
C GLN A 134 -5.26 -3.19 6.67
N GLU A 135 -5.83 -3.57 5.51
CA GLU A 135 -5.36 -3.14 4.18
C GLU A 135 -5.44 -1.62 4.03
N GLU A 136 -6.58 -0.99 4.36
CA GLU A 136 -6.71 0.46 4.19
C GLU A 136 -5.87 1.27 5.17
N ILE A 137 -5.63 0.74 6.38
CA ILE A 137 -4.69 1.35 7.33
C ILE A 137 -3.29 1.28 6.75
N LEU A 138 -2.84 0.12 6.25
CA LEU A 138 -1.53 -0.05 5.61
C LEU A 138 -1.33 0.95 4.47
N PHE A 139 -2.27 1.02 3.54
CA PHE A 139 -2.17 1.90 2.37
C PHE A 139 -2.34 3.39 2.72
N SER A 140 -2.87 3.71 3.90
CA SER A 140 -2.92 5.09 4.38
C SER A 140 -1.60 5.52 5.01
N ILE A 141 -0.95 4.64 5.79
CA ILE A 141 0.37 4.94 6.41
C ILE A 141 1.54 4.73 5.44
N GLU A 142 1.36 3.94 4.39
CA GLU A 142 2.30 3.72 3.29
C GLU A 142 1.65 4.05 1.93
N PRO A 143 1.44 5.34 1.61
CA PRO A 143 0.65 5.74 0.44
C PRO A 143 1.21 5.28 -0.91
N GLU A 144 2.49 4.95 -1.00
CA GLU A 144 3.13 4.41 -2.21
C GLU A 144 2.53 3.07 -2.65
N CYS A 145 1.97 2.29 -1.72
CA CYS A 145 1.24 1.08 -2.04
C CYS A 145 0.03 1.36 -2.94
N LEU A 146 -0.57 2.56 -2.90
CA LEU A 146 -1.70 2.92 -3.75
C LEU A 146 -1.35 2.87 -5.24
N VAL A 147 -0.08 3.11 -5.61
CA VAL A 147 0.36 3.09 -7.01
C VAL A 147 0.14 1.73 -7.66
N ALA A 148 0.17 0.64 -6.86
CA ALA A 148 -0.14 -0.71 -7.34
C ALA A 148 -1.54 -0.85 -7.96
N ARG A 149 -2.47 0.07 -7.66
CA ARG A 149 -3.82 0.11 -8.26
C ARG A 149 -3.82 0.55 -9.73
N HIS A 150 -2.70 1.07 -10.23
CA HIS A 150 -2.55 1.64 -11.58
C HIS A 150 -1.62 0.83 -12.50
N LEU A 151 -1.03 -0.23 -11.96
CA LEU A 151 -0.10 -1.11 -12.67
C LEU A 151 -0.81 -2.38 -13.13
#